data_AF-A0A7J9EKJ2-F1
#
_entry.id   AF-A0A7J9EKJ2-F1
#
_cell.length_a   1.000
_cell.length_b   1.000
_cell.length_c   1.000
_cell.angle_alpha   90.00
_cell.angle_beta   90.00
_cell.angle_gamma   90.00
#
_symmetry.space_group_name_H-M   'P 1'
#
loop_
_entity.id
_entity.type
_entity.pdbx_description
1 polymer ?
#
loop_
_entity_poly.entity_id
_entity_poly.type
_entity_poly.pdbx_seq_one_letter_code
_entity_poly.pdbx_strand_id
1 'polypeptide(L)' 'MLLHSLVDKHQVRKVDMLEGVAITRSEKVKDEIVLDGNDIELVSRSAALINQKCHVKNKDIRKFLDGIYVSEKGRIAEEE' A
#
# COMPACT_ATOMS: atom_id res chain seq x y z
N MET A 1 1.55 -1.60 -9.70
CA MET A 1 2.57 -0.99 -8.82
C MET A 1 3.75 -1.92 -8.61
N LEU A 2 5.00 -1.44 -8.70
CA LEU A 2 6.20 -2.21 -8.34
C LEU A 2 6.60 -1.90 -6.89
N LEU A 3 6.62 -2.93 -6.06
CA LEU A 3 7.00 -2.86 -4.65
C LEU A 3 8.36 -3.54 -4.47
N HIS A 4 9.33 -2.80 -3.95
CA HIS A 4 10.62 -3.36 -3.55
C HIS A 4 10.52 -3.76 -2.07
N SER A 5 10.49 -5.06 -1.80
CA SER A 5 10.48 -5.61 -0.42
C SER A 5 11.92 -5.90 0.02
N LEU A 6 12.28 -5.46 1.22
CA LEU A 6 13.65 -5.55 1.76
C LEU A 6 13.92 -6.80 2.62
N VAL A 7 12.89 -7.63 2.87
CA VAL A 7 12.86 -8.51 4.05
C VAL A 7 13.64 -9.82 3.92
N ASP A 8 13.82 -10.37 2.71
CA ASP A 8 14.54 -11.65 2.57
C ASP A 8 15.21 -11.90 1.22
N LYS A 9 14.74 -11.27 0.13
CA LYS A 9 15.33 -11.36 -1.21
C LYS A 9 14.93 -10.08 -1.90
N HIS A 10 15.85 -9.37 -2.58
CA HIS A 10 15.55 -8.21 -3.44
C HIS A 10 14.60 -8.61 -4.59
N GLN A 11 13.35 -8.92 -4.26
CA GLN A 11 12.31 -9.34 -5.17
C GLN A 11 11.31 -8.21 -5.33
N VAL A 12 11.12 -7.83 -6.59
CA VAL A 12 10.10 -6.88 -6.98
C VAL A 12 8.75 -7.59 -6.93
N ARG A 13 7.88 -7.19 -6.00
CA ARG A 13 6.49 -7.65 -5.93
C ARG A 13 5.64 -6.74 -6.81
N LYS A 14 4.89 -7.31 -7.75
CA LYS A 14 3.92 -6.56 -8.56
C LYS A 14 2.53 -6.72 -7.98
N VAL A 15 1.81 -5.62 -7.79
CA VAL A 15 0.38 -5.62 -7.45
C VAL A 15 -0.37 -4.99 -8.62
N ASP A 16 -1.39 -5.70 -9.10
CA ASP A 16 -2.33 -5.22 -10.11
C ASP A 16 -3.42 -4.43 -9.40
N MET A 17 -3.63 -3.20 -9.87
CA MET A 17 -4.62 -2.31 -9.28
C MET A 17 -5.96 -2.52 -9.94
N LEU A 18 -7.02 -2.32 -9.15
CA LEU A 18 -8.38 -2.34 -9.66
C LEU A 18 -8.65 -1.08 -10.47
N GLU A 19 -9.65 -1.17 -11.35
CA GLU A 19 -10.02 -0.09 -12.25
C GLU A 19 -10.52 1.14 -11.47
N GLY A 20 -10.13 2.34 -11.92
CA GLY A 20 -10.49 3.59 -11.24
C GLY A 20 -9.67 3.93 -9.99
N VAL A 21 -8.62 3.16 -9.68
CA VAL A 21 -7.68 3.46 -8.59
C VAL A 21 -6.36 3.97 -9.17
N ALA A 22 -6.06 5.24 -8.90
CA ALA A 22 -4.78 5.88 -9.17
C ALA A 22 -3.82 5.72 -7.99
N ILE A 23 -2.53 5.65 -8.29
CA ILE A 23 -1.47 5.60 -7.29
C ILE A 23 -0.54 6.78 -7.51
N THR A 24 -0.30 7.52 -6.43
CA THR A 24 0.64 8.62 -6.40
C THR A 24 1.64 8.41 -5.26
N ARG A 25 2.89 8.83 -5.45
CA ARG A 25 3.86 8.87 -4.34
C ARG A 25 3.75 10.23 -3.65
N SER A 26 3.70 10.23 -2.32
CA SER A 26 3.68 11.47 -1.55
C SER A 26 5.02 12.19 -1.72
N GLU A 27 4.99 13.47 -2.06
CA GLU A 27 6.20 14.31 -2.13
C GLU A 27 6.64 14.77 -0.74
N LYS A 28 5.68 14.89 0.18
CA LYS A 28 5.88 15.42 1.53
C LYS A 28 6.43 14.36 2.48
N VAL A 29 5.97 13.12 2.34
CA VAL A 29 6.32 12.02 3.24
C VAL A 29 7.11 10.96 2.48
N LYS A 30 8.31 10.69 2.96
CA LYS A 30 9.17 9.65 2.39
C LYS A 30 8.56 8.26 2.62
N ASP A 31 8.64 7.40 1.61
CA ASP A 31 8.17 6.01 1.64
C ASP A 31 6.64 5.85 1.80
N GLU A 32 5.88 6.92 1.50
CA GLU A 32 4.42 6.93 1.50
C GLU A 32 3.84 6.86 0.08
N ILE A 33 2.72 6.14 -0.03
CA ILE A 33 1.97 5.96 -1.28
C ILE A 33 0.51 6.30 -1.02
N VAL A 34 -0.05 7.15 -1.87
CA VAL A 34 -1.45 7.58 -1.84
C VAL A 34 -2.24 6.80 -2.89
N LEU A 35 -3.42 6.33 -2.49
CA LEU A 35 -4.35 5.56 -3.30
C LEU A 35 -5.63 6.37 -3.47
N ASP A 36 -5.85 6.87 -4.68
CA ASP A 36 -6.99 7.72 -5.00
C ASP A 36 -7.95 6.99 -5.92
N GLY A 37 -9.25 7.15 -5.72
CA GLY A 37 -10.25 6.56 -6.59
C GLY A 37 -11.65 6.99 -6.23
N ASN A 38 -12.56 6.88 -7.19
CA ASN A 38 -13.96 7.28 -7.00
C ASN A 38 -14.73 6.25 -6.13
N ASP A 39 -14.37 4.98 -6.22
CA ASP A 39 -15.01 3.89 -5.48
C ASP A 39 -14.15 3.45 -4.28
N ILE A 40 -14.68 3.68 -3.07
CA ILE A 40 -14.01 3.35 -1.81
C ILE A 40 -13.76 1.85 -1.65
N GLU A 41 -14.62 0.98 -2.17
CA GLU A 41 -14.45 -0.47 -2.06
C GLU A 41 -13.28 -0.93 -2.90
N LEU A 42 -13.14 -0.40 -4.11
CA LEU A 42 -12.03 -0.71 -5.02
C LEU A 42 -10.70 -0.16 -4.49
N VAL A 43 -10.70 1.07 -3.95
CA VAL A 43 -9.52 1.67 -3.30
C VAL A 43 -9.10 0.83 -2.10
N SER A 44 -10.03 0.50 -1.20
CA SER A 44 -9.77 -0.28 0.01
C SER A 44 -9.28 -1.69 -0.31
N ARG A 45 -9.91 -2.36 -1.28
CA ARG A 45 -9.49 -3.69 -1.73
C ARG A 45 -8.10 -3.66 -2.35
N SER A 46 -7.77 -2.63 -3.12
CA SER A 46 -6.43 -2.47 -3.68
C SER A 46 -5.37 -2.25 -2.60
N ALA A 47 -5.66 -1.44 -1.58
CA ALA A 47 -4.81 -1.27 -0.41
C ALA A 47 -4.59 -2.61 0.33
N ALA A 48 -5.64 -3.41 0.50
CA ALA A 48 -5.57 -4.73 1.13
C ALA A 48 -4.68 -5.71 0.36
N LEU A 49 -4.75 -5.70 -0.98
CA LEU A 49 -3.89 -6.54 -1.85
C LEU A 49 -2.40 -6.19 -1.69
N ILE A 50 -2.08 -4.89 -1.54
CA ILE A 50 -0.71 -4.43 -1.31
C ILE A 50 -0.19 -4.97 0.03
N ASN A 51 -0.97 -4.81 1.10
CA ASN A 51 -0.59 -5.27 2.44
C ASN A 51 -0.39 -6.80 2.46
N GLN A 52 -1.35 -7.56 1.94
CA GLN A 52 -1.27 -9.03 1.86
C GLN A 52 -0.05 -9.50 1.06
N LYS A 53 0.27 -8.82 -0.04
CA LYS A 53 1.47 -9.14 -0.81
C LYS A 53 2.75 -8.73 -0.12
N CYS A 54 2.78 -7.74 0.77
CA CYS A 54 3.99 -7.29 1.46
C CYS A 54 4.24 -7.98 2.80
N HIS A 55 3.24 -8.67 3.35
CA HIS A 55 3.34 -9.33 4.64
C HIS A 55 4.56 -10.27 4.74
N VAL A 56 5.28 -10.18 5.86
CA VAL A 56 6.36 -11.12 6.18
C VAL A 56 5.78 -12.51 6.35
N LYS A 57 6.39 -13.49 5.68
CA LYS A 57 6.06 -14.92 5.81
C LYS A 57 7.24 -15.62 6.48
N ASN A 58 6.96 -16.68 7.24
CA ASN A 58 7.97 -17.53 7.90
C ASN A 58 8.87 -16.79 8.92
N LYS A 59 8.42 -15.66 9.47
CA LYS A 59 9.05 -14.97 10.60
C LYS A 59 7.99 -14.57 11.63
N ASP A 60 8.43 -14.25 12.85
CA ASP A 60 7.56 -13.75 13.91
C ASP A 60 7.10 -12.31 13.61
N ILE A 61 5.81 -12.18 13.28
CA ILE A 61 5.18 -10.91 12.92
C ILE A 61 5.20 -9.87 14.05
N ARG A 62 5.45 -10.28 15.30
CA ARG A 62 5.53 -9.37 16.45
C ARG A 62 6.91 -8.73 16.59
N LYS A 63 7.93 -9.31 15.94
CA LYS A 63 9.30 -8.80 15.93
C LYS A 63 9.65 -8.15 14.60
N PHE A 64 9.13 -8.69 13.50
CA PHE A 64 9.36 -8.20 12.15
C PHE A 64 8.15 -7.41 11.69
N LEU A 65 8.21 -6.09 11.86
CA LEU A 65 7.19 -5.12 11.46
C LEU A 65 7.40 -4.59 10.04
N ASP A 66 8.22 -5.26 9.23
CA ASP A 66 8.45 -4.87 7.85
C ASP A 66 7.20 -5.14 7.01
N GLY A 67 6.60 -4.09 6.46
CA GLY A 67 5.38 -4.21 5.69
C GLY A 67 4.91 -2.86 5.16
N ILE A 68 3.79 -2.86 4.45
CA ILE A 68 3.08 -1.65 4.07
C ILE A 68 1.74 -1.66 4.78
N TYR A 69 1.50 -0.60 5.52
CA TYR A 69 0.33 -0.44 6.36
C TYR A 69 -0.46 0.79 5.92
N VAL A 70 -1.76 0.77 6.20
CA VAL A 70 -2.62 1.92 5.99
C VAL A 70 -2.39 2.89 7.15
N SER A 71 -1.83 4.07 6.85
CA SER A 71 -1.64 5.14 7.83
C SER A 71 -2.94 5.91 8.09
N GLU A 72 -3.64 6.26 7.01
CA GLU A 72 -4.84 7.10 7.05
C GLU A 72 -5.87 6.63 6.00
N LYS A 73 -7.16 6.89 6.29
CA LYS A 73 -8.23 6.80 5.29
C LYS A 73 -9.05 8.09 5.36
N GLY A 74 -9.31 8.69 4.20
CA GLY A 74 -10.04 9.95 4.11
C GLY A 74 -10.69 10.15 2.76
N ARG A 75 -11.38 11.28 2.60
CA ARG A 75 -11.80 11.80 1.30
C ARG A 75 -10.70 12.74 0.77
N ILE A 76 -10.58 12.83 -0.55
CA ILE A 76 -9.60 13.69 -1.21
C ILE A 76 -9.94 15.17 -1.02
N ALA A 77 -11.22 15.50 -0.93
CA ALA A 77 -11.67 16.84 -0.56
C ALA A 77 -11.68 16.97 0.96
N GLU A 78 -10.72 17.72 1.49
CA GLU A 78 -10.82 18.30 2.83
C GLU A 78 -11.90 19.39 2.77
N GLU A 79 -13.02 19.19 3.47
CA GLU A 79 -13.93 20.30 3.77
C GLU A 79 -13.18 21.24 4.73
N GLU A 80 -12.89 22.47 4.28
CA GLU A 80 -12.37 23.57 5.11
C GLU A 80 -13.29 23.88 6.31
#